data_AF-A0A2S2R2G4-F1
#
_entry.id   AF-A0A2S2R2G4-F1
#
_cell.length_a   1.000
_cell.length_b   1.000
_cell.length_c   1.000
_cell.angle_alpha   90.00
_cell.angle_beta   90.00
_cell.angle_gamma   90.00
#
_symmetry.space_group_name_H-M   'P 1'
#
loop_
_entity.id
_entity.type
_entity.pdbx_description
1 polymer ?
#
loop_
_entity_poly.entity_id
_entity_poly.type
_entity_poly.pdbx_seq_one_letter_code
_entity_poly.pdbx_strand_id
1 'polypeptide(L)'
;KIHREIRDDEGFMVRHFAGAVCYQTGQFIDKNNDALHANLEGLVQESNNPFLQSLFASSTLSATKGKLNFISVGSKFKSQLAELMEKLRSTGTNFVRCIKPNDKMVDHLIDGGSILSQLQCSGMASVLELMQQGFPSRAPFQQLYDMYRQRLPPKLARLDPRIFSKALFRAVGVNEGDYKFGVSKVFFRPGKFAEFDAIMHSDPENLKKMIEKVQKYLTTLHWKQSIWCALSVIKLKNKILYRRENLITIQKNVRMHLSKVKHRPRFMGIKKINSLKTILKEMEKLAEQIKKDNALCISDAQKLRSEFDFAIKRIRNDENIKAAEINDIYNSLVKAANTQMDSLKKKADAERSAEAEKQRLAKLQIEMERVKSAKDKEERAKLEDEQIKKQKIEIELRRKAEEEIHKNDIFLSEEEIEKAALAEAKFREQMEQERRDHELALRLAQETNSFVEDISNTYTKRSTNTEQLSSKYDLSKWKYSELRDTINTSCDIELLEACRVEFHRRLKVYHAWKAKNKKRTYMDENERVPRSIMDSGKFYELQFIRINFLNF
;
A
#
# COMPACT_ATOMS: atom_id res chain seq x y z
N LYS A 1 -21.37 -56.31 -60.11
CA LYS A 1 -22.57 -57.15 -60.33
C LYS A 1 -22.82 -58.14 -59.20
N ILE A 2 -21.79 -58.61 -58.47
CA ILE A 2 -21.92 -59.58 -57.35
C ILE A 2 -22.66 -59.02 -56.11
N HIS A 3 -22.54 -57.73 -55.81
CA HIS A 3 -23.20 -57.13 -54.61
C HIS A 3 -24.73 -57.00 -54.71
N ARG A 4 -25.33 -57.31 -55.86
CA ARG A 4 -26.80 -57.26 -56.04
C ARG A 4 -27.50 -58.56 -55.63
N GLU A 5 -26.74 -59.61 -55.31
CA GLU A 5 -27.26 -60.94 -54.98
C GLU A 5 -27.06 -61.33 -53.51
N ILE A 6 -26.45 -60.47 -52.68
CA ILE A 6 -26.25 -60.73 -51.25
C ILE A 6 -27.58 -60.45 -50.53
N ARG A 7 -28.07 -61.43 -49.77
CA ARG A 7 -29.28 -61.30 -48.95
C ARG A 7 -29.01 -60.39 -47.75
N ASP A 8 -30.05 -59.74 -47.23
CA ASP A 8 -29.93 -58.76 -46.14
C ASP A 8 -29.32 -59.35 -44.84
N ASP A 9 -29.39 -60.67 -44.66
CA ASP A 9 -28.82 -61.43 -43.54
C ASP A 9 -27.37 -61.91 -43.77
N GLU A 10 -26.88 -61.86 -45.00
CA GLU A 10 -25.56 -62.40 -45.39
C GLU A 10 -24.45 -61.34 -45.51
N GLY A 11 -24.79 -60.05 -45.37
CA GLY A 11 -23.82 -58.97 -45.49
C GLY A 11 -24.33 -57.59 -45.13
N PHE A 12 -23.41 -56.62 -45.08
CA PHE A 12 -23.72 -55.21 -44.88
C PHE A 12 -22.74 -54.31 -45.65
N MET A 13 -23.06 -53.03 -45.77
CA MET A 13 -22.24 -52.04 -46.47
C MET A 13 -21.76 -50.96 -45.51
N VAL A 14 -20.47 -50.62 -45.59
CA VAL A 14 -19.89 -49.50 -44.85
C VAL A 14 -19.32 -48.49 -45.83
N ARG A 15 -19.69 -47.21 -45.64
CA ARG A 15 -19.12 -46.10 -46.40
C ARG A 15 -17.80 -45.67 -45.75
N HIS A 16 -16.69 -46.02 -46.40
CA HIS A 16 -15.36 -45.55 -46.04
C HIS A 16 -15.02 -44.26 -46.80
N PHE A 17 -13.91 -43.63 -46.41
CA PHE A 17 -13.41 -42.44 -47.12
C PHE A 17 -13.10 -42.72 -48.60
N ALA A 18 -12.68 -43.95 -48.93
CA ALA A 18 -12.38 -44.38 -50.29
C ALA A 18 -13.62 -44.80 -51.11
N GLY A 19 -14.77 -44.97 -50.46
CA GLY A 19 -16.00 -45.46 -51.11
C GLY A 19 -16.81 -46.42 -50.25
N ALA A 20 -17.94 -46.89 -50.78
CA ALA A 20 -18.78 -47.88 -50.13
C ALA A 20 -18.25 -49.29 -50.38
N VAL A 21 -18.00 -50.04 -49.31
CA VAL A 21 -17.48 -51.41 -49.34
C VAL A 21 -18.53 -52.35 -48.77
N CYS A 22 -18.80 -53.44 -49.47
CA CYS A 22 -19.70 -54.50 -49.05
C CYS A 22 -18.91 -55.58 -48.30
N TYR A 23 -19.38 -55.95 -47.12
CA TYR A 23 -18.82 -56.97 -46.24
C TYR A 23 -19.80 -58.14 -46.13
N GLN A 24 -19.32 -59.37 -46.34
CA GLN A 24 -20.10 -60.59 -46.15
C GLN A 24 -19.89 -61.12 -44.73
N THR A 25 -20.96 -61.41 -43.98
CA THR A 25 -20.89 -61.77 -42.55
C THR A 25 -20.51 -63.23 -42.28
N GLY A 26 -20.51 -64.07 -43.32
CA GLY A 26 -20.13 -65.49 -43.21
C GLY A 26 -18.77 -65.67 -42.53
N GLN A 27 -18.71 -66.57 -41.55
CA GLN A 27 -17.51 -66.91 -40.76
C GLN A 27 -16.89 -65.76 -39.95
N PHE A 28 -17.58 -64.62 -39.77
CA PHE A 28 -17.03 -63.51 -38.97
C PHE A 28 -16.75 -63.93 -37.52
N ILE A 29 -17.65 -64.71 -36.93
CA ILE A 29 -17.52 -65.18 -35.54
C ILE A 29 -16.34 -66.16 -35.44
N ASP A 30 -16.26 -67.14 -36.34
CA ASP A 30 -15.21 -68.15 -36.34
C ASP A 30 -13.83 -67.53 -36.53
N LYS A 31 -13.68 -66.57 -37.46
CA LYS A 31 -12.40 -65.86 -37.70
C LYS A 31 -12.01 -64.94 -36.55
N ASN A 32 -12.96 -64.46 -35.77
CA ASN A 32 -12.71 -63.59 -34.61
C ASN A 32 -12.45 -64.38 -33.32
N ASN A 33 -12.74 -65.68 -33.33
CA ASN A 33 -12.52 -66.59 -32.22
C ASN A 33 -11.03 -67.00 -32.17
N ASP A 34 -10.31 -66.45 -31.20
CA ASP A 34 -8.88 -66.74 -30.95
C ASP A 34 -8.69 -67.60 -29.68
N ALA A 35 -9.65 -68.47 -29.37
CA ALA A 35 -9.62 -69.30 -28.19
C ALA A 35 -8.57 -70.42 -28.34
N LEU A 36 -7.41 -70.24 -27.72
CA LEU A 36 -6.46 -71.31 -27.45
C LEU A 36 -6.79 -71.94 -26.09
N HIS A 37 -6.91 -73.26 -26.06
CA HIS A 37 -7.17 -73.98 -24.81
C HIS A 37 -5.93 -73.97 -23.92
N ALA A 38 -6.06 -73.58 -22.65
CA ALA A 38 -4.93 -73.45 -21.71
C ALA A 38 -4.10 -74.75 -21.56
N ASN A 39 -4.75 -75.93 -21.65
CA ASN A 39 -4.03 -77.21 -21.65
C ASN A 39 -3.11 -77.40 -22.86
N LEU A 40 -3.50 -76.92 -24.04
CA LEU A 40 -2.66 -77.02 -25.24
C LEU A 40 -1.45 -76.08 -25.12
N GLU A 41 -1.67 -74.90 -24.57
CA GLU A 41 -0.61 -73.95 -24.26
C GLU A 41 0.39 -74.51 -23.22
N GLY A 42 -0.12 -75.10 -22.13
CA GLY A 42 0.70 -75.75 -21.11
C GLY A 42 1.53 -76.91 -21.65
N LEU A 43 0.95 -77.74 -22.54
CA LEU A 43 1.68 -78.83 -23.18
C LEU A 43 2.87 -78.34 -24.01
N VAL A 44 2.73 -77.22 -24.71
CA VAL A 44 3.83 -76.63 -25.51
C VAL A 44 4.89 -76.02 -24.61
N GLN A 45 4.50 -75.42 -23.47
CA GLN A 45 5.42 -74.89 -22.46
C GLN A 45 6.23 -76.01 -21.77
N GLU A 46 5.66 -77.21 -21.63
CA GLU A 46 6.33 -78.39 -21.06
C GLU A 46 7.12 -79.21 -22.11
N SER A 47 7.14 -78.79 -23.37
CA SER A 47 7.85 -79.49 -24.45
C SER A 47 9.35 -79.61 -24.19
N ASN A 48 9.97 -80.74 -24.56
CA ASN A 48 11.42 -80.93 -24.44
C ASN A 48 12.27 -80.08 -25.40
N ASN A 49 11.65 -79.35 -26.33
CA ASN A 49 12.34 -78.48 -27.28
C ASN A 49 12.43 -77.04 -26.74
N PRO A 50 13.63 -76.52 -26.42
CA PRO A 50 13.81 -75.17 -25.89
C PRO A 50 13.29 -74.06 -26.82
N PHE A 51 13.32 -74.28 -28.14
CA PHE A 51 12.78 -73.33 -29.11
C PHE A 51 11.26 -73.19 -28.98
N LEU A 52 10.54 -74.31 -28.85
CA LEU A 52 9.08 -74.28 -28.68
C LEU A 52 8.68 -73.61 -27.36
N GLN A 53 9.41 -73.88 -26.28
CA GLN A 53 9.22 -73.19 -25.01
C GLN A 53 9.40 -71.66 -25.15
N SER A 54 10.42 -71.21 -25.88
CA SER A 54 10.70 -69.78 -26.07
C SER A 54 9.60 -69.01 -26.81
N LEU A 55 8.90 -69.66 -27.75
CA LEU A 55 7.79 -69.04 -28.50
C LEU A 55 6.56 -68.77 -27.62
N PHE A 56 6.40 -69.52 -26.53
CA PHE A 56 5.26 -69.43 -25.60
C PHE A 56 5.64 -68.86 -24.22
N ALA A 57 6.88 -68.38 -24.05
CA ALA A 57 7.39 -67.86 -22.78
C ALA A 57 6.69 -66.56 -22.31
N SER A 58 6.07 -65.81 -23.23
CA SER A 58 5.49 -64.48 -22.96
C SER A 58 4.03 -64.50 -22.48
N SER A 59 3.38 -65.66 -22.38
CA SER A 59 1.96 -65.77 -22.03
C SER A 59 1.68 -65.94 -20.53
N THR A 60 2.61 -65.54 -19.67
CA THR A 60 2.48 -65.62 -18.20
C THR A 60 1.30 -64.84 -17.58
N LEU A 61 0.49 -64.13 -18.37
CA LEU A 61 -0.79 -63.55 -17.93
C LEU A 61 -1.95 -64.55 -18.09
N SER A 62 -1.92 -65.66 -17.35
CA SER A 62 -3.12 -66.22 -16.70
C SER A 62 -2.85 -67.54 -16.00
N ALA A 63 -2.22 -67.46 -14.84
CA ALA A 63 -2.20 -68.54 -13.85
C ALA A 63 -3.59 -68.78 -13.21
N THR A 64 -4.70 -68.58 -13.94
CA THR A 64 -6.05 -68.96 -13.51
C THR A 64 -6.42 -70.25 -14.20
N LYS A 65 -5.89 -71.37 -13.68
CA LYS A 65 -6.27 -72.72 -14.12
C LYS A 65 -7.80 -72.83 -14.17
N GLY A 66 -8.37 -72.92 -15.37
CA GLY A 66 -9.79 -73.23 -15.59
C GLY A 66 -10.68 -72.12 -16.16
N LYS A 67 -10.19 -70.89 -16.42
CA LYS A 67 -11.00 -69.85 -17.09
C LYS A 67 -10.51 -69.63 -18.53
N LEU A 68 -11.40 -69.82 -19.52
CA LEU A 68 -11.13 -69.48 -20.92
C LEU A 68 -10.89 -67.97 -21.00
N ASN A 69 -9.64 -67.57 -21.21
CA ASN A 69 -9.27 -66.18 -21.51
C ASN A 69 -9.68 -65.85 -22.95
N PHE A 70 -10.96 -65.58 -23.14
CA PHE A 70 -11.48 -65.19 -24.44
C PHE A 70 -11.16 -63.71 -24.71
N ILE A 71 -10.08 -63.47 -25.44
CA ILE A 71 -9.79 -62.17 -26.06
C ILE A 71 -9.95 -62.34 -27.56
N SER A 72 -10.94 -61.69 -28.16
CA SER A 72 -11.18 -61.79 -29.59
C SER A 72 -10.03 -61.21 -30.43
N VAL A 73 -9.84 -61.72 -31.66
CA VAL A 73 -8.83 -61.19 -32.60
C VAL A 73 -9.02 -59.68 -32.81
N GLY A 74 -10.28 -59.25 -32.95
CA GLY A 74 -10.63 -57.82 -33.13
C GLY A 74 -10.22 -56.96 -31.94
N SER A 75 -10.36 -57.46 -30.71
CA SER A 75 -9.90 -56.75 -29.50
C SER A 75 -8.38 -56.60 -29.48
N LYS A 76 -7.62 -57.66 -29.82
CA LYS A 76 -6.16 -57.61 -29.90
C LYS A 76 -5.69 -56.62 -30.97
N PHE A 77 -6.28 -56.70 -32.17
CA PHE A 77 -5.97 -55.79 -33.27
C PHE A 77 -6.25 -54.32 -32.90
N LYS A 78 -7.39 -54.03 -32.25
CA LYS A 78 -7.75 -52.67 -31.81
C LYS A 78 -6.74 -52.12 -30.81
N SER A 79 -6.30 -52.92 -29.84
CA SER A 79 -5.32 -52.49 -28.84
C SER A 79 -3.95 -52.22 -29.47
N GLN A 80 -3.46 -53.11 -30.33
CA GLN A 80 -2.20 -52.92 -31.05
C GLN A 80 -2.24 -51.71 -31.98
N LEU A 81 -3.36 -51.51 -32.69
CA LEU A 81 -3.57 -50.34 -33.54
C LEU A 81 -3.61 -49.05 -32.71
N ALA A 82 -4.22 -49.06 -31.53
CA ALA A 82 -4.24 -47.89 -30.64
C ALA A 82 -2.83 -47.50 -30.19
N GLU A 83 -2.01 -48.48 -29.79
CA GLU A 83 -0.60 -48.26 -29.44
C GLU A 83 0.20 -47.68 -30.61
N LEU A 84 0.00 -48.22 -31.82
CA LEU A 84 0.62 -47.69 -33.03
C LEU A 84 0.18 -46.23 -33.30
N MET A 85 -1.11 -45.95 -33.18
CA MET A 85 -1.65 -44.59 -33.39
C MET A 85 -1.11 -43.60 -32.37
N GLU A 86 -0.89 -44.01 -31.11
CA GLU A 86 -0.26 -43.18 -30.09
C GLU A 86 1.20 -42.87 -30.42
N LYS A 87 1.98 -43.89 -30.82
CA LYS A 87 3.36 -43.70 -31.31
C LYS A 87 3.41 -42.73 -32.48
N LEU A 88 2.54 -42.91 -33.48
CA LEU A 88 2.48 -42.02 -34.65
C LEU A 88 2.13 -40.57 -34.25
N ARG A 89 1.20 -40.37 -33.32
CA ARG A 89 0.83 -39.03 -32.80
C ARG A 89 1.96 -38.36 -32.02
N SER A 90 2.80 -39.14 -31.35
CA SER A 90 3.97 -38.63 -30.60
C SER A 90 5.14 -38.20 -31.49
N THR A 91 5.07 -38.49 -32.80
CA THR A 91 6.14 -38.22 -33.77
C THR A 91 5.69 -37.27 -34.88
N GLY A 92 6.65 -36.58 -35.51
CA GLY A 92 6.38 -35.87 -36.78
C GLY A 92 6.19 -36.89 -37.91
N THR A 93 5.12 -36.74 -38.71
CA THR A 93 4.78 -37.68 -39.77
C THR A 93 5.18 -37.16 -41.15
N ASN A 94 5.79 -38.04 -41.96
CA ASN A 94 6.04 -37.81 -43.37
C ASN A 94 5.22 -38.83 -44.18
N PHE A 95 4.41 -38.35 -45.12
CA PHE A 95 3.54 -39.21 -45.92
C PHE A 95 4.19 -39.50 -47.26
N VAL A 96 4.45 -40.79 -47.53
CA VAL A 96 4.85 -41.29 -48.85
C VAL A 96 3.69 -42.09 -49.42
N ARG A 97 3.22 -41.72 -50.62
CA ARG A 97 2.15 -42.44 -51.31
C ARG A 97 2.68 -43.07 -52.58
N CYS A 98 2.53 -44.38 -52.68
CA CYS A 98 2.91 -45.15 -53.86
C CYS A 98 1.72 -45.23 -54.83
N ILE A 99 1.98 -45.05 -56.12
CA ILE A 99 0.98 -45.15 -57.18
C ILE A 99 1.45 -46.22 -58.16
N LYS A 100 0.57 -47.18 -58.46
CA LYS A 100 0.80 -48.21 -59.47
C LYS A 100 0.39 -47.65 -60.84
N PRO A 101 1.31 -47.56 -61.83
CA PRO A 101 1.02 -46.90 -63.10
C PRO A 101 0.09 -47.72 -64.01
N ASN A 102 0.17 -49.05 -63.95
CA ASN A 102 -0.68 -49.96 -64.72
C ASN A 102 -0.73 -51.35 -64.06
N ASP A 103 -1.79 -52.11 -64.32
CA ASP A 103 -1.95 -53.47 -63.76
C ASP A 103 -1.14 -54.55 -64.49
N LYS A 104 -0.72 -54.26 -65.72
CA LYS A 104 0.06 -55.18 -66.58
C LYS A 104 1.53 -55.28 -66.18
N MET A 105 1.99 -54.46 -65.23
CA MET A 105 3.38 -54.37 -64.77
C MET A 105 4.37 -54.05 -65.89
N VAL A 106 3.98 -53.22 -66.85
CA VAL A 106 4.81 -52.80 -68.00
C VAL A 106 5.36 -51.40 -67.74
N ASP A 107 6.65 -51.17 -68.02
CA ASP A 107 7.27 -49.86 -67.93
C ASP A 107 6.71 -48.88 -68.99
N HIS A 108 6.76 -47.58 -68.70
CA HIS A 108 6.25 -46.51 -69.56
C HIS A 108 4.76 -46.57 -69.98
N LEU A 109 3.99 -47.54 -69.47
CA LEU A 109 2.56 -47.63 -69.66
C LEU A 109 1.81 -46.97 -68.49
N ILE A 110 0.93 -46.02 -68.79
CA ILE A 110 0.14 -45.30 -67.80
C ILE A 110 -1.35 -45.55 -68.06
N ASP A 111 -2.03 -46.11 -67.07
CA ASP A 111 -3.50 -46.20 -67.05
C ASP A 111 -4.09 -45.12 -66.15
N GLY A 112 -4.56 -44.05 -66.78
CA GLY A 112 -5.12 -42.89 -66.08
C GLY A 112 -6.35 -43.22 -65.23
N GLY A 113 -7.19 -44.18 -65.63
CA GLY A 113 -8.39 -44.56 -64.88
C GLY A 113 -8.05 -45.25 -63.56
N SER A 114 -7.11 -46.19 -63.61
CA SER A 114 -6.59 -46.87 -62.42
C SER A 114 -5.88 -45.89 -61.48
N ILE A 115 -5.03 -45.01 -62.01
CA ILE A 115 -4.32 -44.01 -61.20
C ILE A 115 -5.30 -43.03 -60.53
N LEU A 116 -6.31 -42.54 -61.26
CA LEU A 116 -7.31 -41.64 -60.70
C LEU A 116 -8.06 -42.30 -59.53
N SER A 117 -8.43 -43.58 -59.70
CA SER A 117 -9.09 -44.37 -58.65
C SER A 117 -8.18 -44.52 -57.41
N GLN A 118 -6.88 -44.75 -57.60
CA GLN A 118 -5.90 -44.82 -56.51
C GLN A 118 -5.73 -43.47 -55.79
N LEU A 119 -5.72 -42.35 -56.51
CA LEU A 119 -5.66 -41.01 -55.91
C LEU A 119 -6.90 -40.70 -55.07
N GLN A 120 -8.09 -41.11 -55.52
CA GLN A 120 -9.33 -41.02 -54.75
C GLN A 120 -9.28 -41.91 -53.51
N CYS A 121 -8.92 -43.19 -53.68
CA CYS A 121 -8.86 -44.16 -52.58
C CYS A 121 -7.76 -43.88 -51.55
N SER A 122 -6.73 -43.11 -51.91
CA SER A 122 -5.75 -42.63 -50.93
C SER A 122 -6.22 -41.37 -50.21
N GLY A 123 -7.26 -40.69 -50.71
CA GLY A 123 -7.80 -39.46 -50.15
C GLY A 123 -7.06 -38.20 -50.64
N MET A 124 -6.32 -38.27 -51.75
CA MET A 124 -5.65 -37.08 -52.31
C MET A 124 -6.67 -36.01 -52.73
N ALA A 125 -7.85 -36.41 -53.22
CA ALA A 125 -8.93 -35.49 -53.57
C ALA A 125 -9.38 -34.66 -52.35
N SER A 126 -9.70 -35.32 -51.23
CA SER A 126 -10.08 -34.64 -49.99
C SER A 126 -8.97 -33.75 -49.43
N VAL A 127 -7.71 -34.15 -49.57
CA VAL A 127 -6.57 -33.31 -49.19
C VAL A 127 -6.50 -32.05 -50.05
N LEU A 128 -6.73 -32.16 -51.36
CA LEU A 128 -6.75 -31.00 -52.26
C LEU A 128 -7.92 -30.06 -51.95
N GLU A 129 -9.11 -30.58 -51.64
CA GLU A 129 -10.27 -29.79 -51.20
C GLU A 129 -9.95 -29.02 -49.90
N LEU A 130 -9.33 -29.67 -48.91
CA LEU A 130 -8.88 -29.01 -47.70
C LEU A 130 -7.84 -27.91 -47.99
N MET A 131 -6.91 -28.17 -48.93
CA MET A 131 -5.91 -27.18 -49.34
C MET A 131 -6.53 -25.97 -50.03
N GLN A 132 -7.64 -26.13 -50.76
CA GLN A 132 -8.36 -25.03 -51.42
C GLN A 132 -8.97 -24.04 -50.43
N GLN A 133 -9.33 -24.48 -49.22
CA GLN A 133 -9.81 -23.59 -48.16
C GLN A 133 -8.73 -22.62 -47.64
N GLY A 134 -7.46 -22.96 -47.85
CA GLY A 134 -6.30 -22.16 -47.47
C GLY A 134 -5.65 -21.43 -48.65
N PHE A 135 -4.36 -21.70 -48.84
CA PHE A 135 -3.54 -21.11 -49.90
C PHE A 135 -2.88 -22.23 -50.73
N PRO A 136 -3.59 -22.78 -51.73
CA PRO A 136 -3.12 -23.93 -52.50
C PRO A 136 -1.96 -23.57 -53.42
N SER A 137 -1.97 -22.37 -54.01
CA SER A 137 -0.93 -21.91 -54.93
C SER A 137 0.21 -21.25 -54.16
N ARG A 138 1.44 -21.71 -54.40
CA ARG A 138 2.64 -21.27 -53.69
C ARG A 138 3.76 -21.00 -54.68
N ALA A 139 4.22 -19.75 -54.73
CA ALA A 139 5.32 -19.36 -55.62
C ALA A 139 6.55 -18.96 -54.79
N PRO A 140 7.72 -19.60 -54.97
CA PRO A 140 8.98 -19.13 -54.41
C PRO A 140 9.30 -17.70 -54.85
N PHE A 141 9.88 -16.91 -53.94
CA PHE A 141 10.28 -15.53 -54.26
C PHE A 141 11.27 -15.48 -55.43
N GLN A 142 12.20 -16.43 -55.48
CA GLN A 142 13.20 -16.50 -56.54
C GLN A 142 12.56 -16.75 -57.91
N GLN A 143 11.62 -17.71 -57.98
CA GLN A 143 10.90 -18.01 -59.23
C GLN A 143 10.10 -16.78 -59.72
N LEU A 144 9.39 -16.11 -58.83
CA LEU A 144 8.69 -14.86 -59.16
C LEU A 144 9.65 -13.80 -59.69
N TYR A 145 10.79 -13.63 -59.02
CA TYR A 145 11.80 -12.66 -59.43
C TYR A 145 12.37 -12.97 -60.82
N ASP A 146 12.77 -14.22 -61.07
CA ASP A 146 13.39 -14.64 -62.32
C ASP A 146 12.44 -14.51 -63.52
N MET A 147 11.14 -14.77 -63.33
CA MET A 147 10.13 -14.56 -64.38
C MET A 147 10.06 -13.11 -64.87
N TYR A 148 10.27 -12.14 -63.97
CA TYR A 148 10.08 -10.72 -64.30
C TYR A 148 11.39 -9.94 -64.44
N ARG A 149 12.52 -10.48 -63.95
CA ARG A 149 13.83 -9.79 -63.91
C ARG A 149 14.24 -9.18 -65.25
N GLN A 150 14.00 -9.89 -66.35
CA GLN A 150 14.38 -9.46 -67.69
C GLN A 150 13.62 -8.21 -68.17
N ARG A 151 12.41 -7.98 -67.66
CA ARG A 151 11.56 -6.84 -68.03
C ARG A 151 11.72 -5.64 -67.09
N LEU A 152 12.55 -5.76 -66.05
CA LEU A 152 12.73 -4.71 -65.04
C LEU A 152 13.92 -3.80 -65.37
N PRO A 153 13.85 -2.51 -65.02
CA PRO A 153 15.00 -1.62 -65.08
C PRO A 153 16.17 -2.13 -64.21
N PRO A 154 17.43 -1.85 -64.59
CA PRO A 154 18.63 -2.33 -63.87
C PRO A 154 18.66 -2.03 -62.36
N LYS A 155 18.04 -0.93 -61.93
CA LYS A 155 17.95 -0.55 -60.50
C LYS A 155 17.02 -1.48 -59.70
N LEU A 156 15.93 -1.97 -60.31
CA LEU A 156 14.99 -2.91 -59.68
C LEU A 156 15.47 -4.36 -59.80
N ALA A 157 16.17 -4.68 -60.88
CA ALA A 157 16.79 -5.99 -61.12
C ALA A 157 18.02 -6.28 -60.22
N ARG A 158 18.32 -5.43 -59.23
CA ARG A 158 19.31 -5.67 -58.16
C ARG A 158 18.70 -5.93 -56.79
N LEU A 159 17.38 -5.80 -56.67
CA LEU A 159 16.69 -5.97 -55.39
C LEU A 159 16.64 -7.44 -54.97
N ASP A 160 16.61 -7.64 -53.66
CA ASP A 160 16.32 -8.94 -53.06
C ASP A 160 14.94 -9.46 -53.54
N PRO A 161 14.82 -10.74 -53.95
CA PRO A 161 13.58 -11.32 -54.47
C PRO A 161 12.36 -11.13 -53.58
N ARG A 162 12.52 -11.13 -52.24
CA ARG A 162 11.42 -10.96 -51.30
C ARG A 162 10.98 -9.50 -51.23
N ILE A 163 11.93 -8.57 -51.18
CA ILE A 163 11.63 -7.13 -51.21
C ILE A 163 10.97 -6.75 -52.53
N PHE A 164 11.51 -7.27 -53.64
CA PHE A 164 10.93 -7.11 -54.97
C PHE A 164 9.48 -7.60 -55.00
N SER A 165 9.23 -8.84 -54.57
CA SER A 165 7.87 -9.41 -54.53
C SER A 165 6.92 -8.57 -53.67
N LYS A 166 7.37 -8.08 -52.50
CA LYS A 166 6.55 -7.20 -51.66
C LYS A 166 6.19 -5.88 -52.35
N ALA A 167 7.16 -5.27 -53.02
CA ALA A 167 6.94 -4.02 -53.71
C ALA A 167 6.02 -4.20 -54.93
N LEU A 168 6.21 -5.29 -55.67
CA LEU A 168 5.42 -5.65 -56.84
C LEU A 168 3.93 -5.82 -56.50
N PHE A 169 3.61 -6.63 -55.49
CA PHE A 169 2.21 -6.89 -55.10
C PHE A 169 1.48 -5.64 -54.64
N ARG A 170 2.18 -4.74 -53.95
CA ARG A 170 1.64 -3.43 -53.53
C ARG A 170 1.45 -2.48 -54.70
N ALA A 171 2.30 -2.55 -55.73
CA ALA A 171 2.16 -1.72 -56.93
C ALA A 171 1.03 -2.20 -57.85
N VAL A 172 0.83 -3.53 -57.95
CA VAL A 172 -0.29 -4.17 -58.68
C VAL A 172 -1.62 -3.87 -57.98
N GLY A 173 -1.62 -3.73 -56.65
CA GLY A 173 -2.84 -3.46 -55.89
C GLY A 173 -3.68 -4.71 -55.65
N VAL A 174 -3.04 -5.88 -55.56
CA VAL A 174 -3.73 -7.12 -55.17
C VAL A 174 -4.23 -6.96 -53.72
N ASN A 175 -5.44 -7.44 -53.43
CA ASN A 175 -6.01 -7.39 -52.09
C ASN A 175 -5.17 -8.21 -51.10
N GLU A 176 -4.88 -7.65 -49.92
CA GLU A 176 -4.06 -8.33 -48.89
C GLU A 176 -4.73 -9.59 -48.28
N GLY A 177 -6.02 -9.83 -48.59
CA GLY A 177 -6.75 -11.05 -48.26
C GLY A 177 -6.49 -12.22 -49.22
N ASP A 178 -6.03 -11.93 -50.44
CA ASP A 178 -5.89 -12.89 -51.54
C ASP A 178 -4.51 -13.55 -51.58
N TYR A 179 -3.53 -12.96 -50.89
CA TYR A 179 -2.18 -13.48 -50.78
C TYR A 179 -1.58 -13.28 -49.39
N LYS A 180 -0.57 -14.08 -49.05
CA LYS A 180 0.24 -13.92 -47.84
C LYS A 180 1.72 -14.16 -48.14
N PHE A 181 2.58 -13.35 -47.51
CA PHE A 181 4.03 -13.52 -47.60
C PHE A 181 4.53 -14.47 -46.51
N GLY A 182 5.16 -15.57 -46.92
CA GLY A 182 5.90 -16.42 -46.01
C GLY A 182 7.36 -15.98 -45.85
N VAL A 183 8.17 -16.94 -45.41
CA VAL A 183 9.63 -16.78 -45.27
C VAL A 183 10.32 -16.87 -46.64
N SER A 184 10.01 -17.90 -47.43
CA SER A 184 10.64 -18.17 -48.74
C SER A 184 9.69 -18.15 -49.94
N LYS A 185 8.37 -18.10 -49.70
CA LYS A 185 7.34 -18.21 -50.75
C LYS A 185 6.19 -17.21 -50.52
N VAL A 186 5.50 -16.87 -51.60
CA VAL A 186 4.19 -16.20 -51.60
C VAL A 186 3.09 -17.26 -51.70
N PHE A 187 2.06 -17.10 -50.88
CA PHE A 187 0.91 -17.98 -50.80
C PHE A 187 -0.29 -17.25 -51.40
N PHE A 188 -1.05 -17.90 -52.29
CA PHE A 188 -2.20 -17.32 -52.97
C PHE A 188 -3.47 -18.14 -52.73
N ARG A 189 -4.61 -17.45 -52.65
CA ARG A 189 -5.92 -18.09 -52.72
C ARG A 189 -6.13 -18.75 -54.10
N PRO A 190 -7.07 -19.71 -54.20
CA PRO A 190 -7.42 -20.32 -55.49
C PRO A 190 -7.68 -19.26 -56.59
N GLY A 191 -7.14 -19.48 -57.80
CA GLY A 191 -7.32 -18.59 -58.95
C GLY A 191 -6.48 -17.29 -58.94
N LYS A 192 -6.11 -16.78 -57.77
CA LYS A 192 -5.44 -15.47 -57.65
C LYS A 192 -4.02 -15.40 -58.22
N PHE A 193 -3.30 -16.51 -58.24
CA PHE A 193 -2.01 -16.58 -58.93
C PHE A 193 -2.16 -16.40 -60.44
N ALA A 194 -3.17 -17.02 -61.05
CA ALA A 194 -3.42 -16.91 -62.50
C ALA A 194 -3.89 -15.49 -62.88
N GLU A 195 -4.76 -14.88 -62.07
CA GLU A 195 -5.15 -13.47 -62.25
C GLU A 195 -3.93 -12.55 -62.18
N PHE A 196 -3.07 -12.73 -61.15
CA PHE A 196 -1.84 -11.97 -61.00
C PHE A 196 -0.92 -12.14 -62.21
N ASP A 197 -0.70 -13.38 -62.66
CA ASP A 197 0.18 -13.66 -63.79
C ASP A 197 -0.36 -13.07 -65.11
N ALA A 198 -1.67 -13.10 -65.31
CA ALA A 198 -2.32 -12.45 -66.46
C ALA A 198 -2.15 -10.93 -66.45
N ILE A 199 -2.31 -10.27 -65.29
CA ILE A 199 -2.07 -8.81 -65.14
C ILE A 199 -0.60 -8.49 -65.46
N MET A 200 0.32 -9.34 -65.03
CA MET A 200 1.76 -9.16 -65.25
C MET A 200 2.19 -9.41 -66.72
N HIS A 201 1.44 -10.22 -67.46
CA HIS A 201 1.63 -10.45 -68.89
C HIS A 201 0.87 -9.45 -69.78
N SER A 202 0.04 -8.59 -69.21
CA SER A 202 -0.63 -7.49 -69.93
C SER A 202 0.36 -6.40 -70.36
N ASP A 203 -0.07 -5.57 -71.33
CA ASP A 203 0.73 -4.64 -72.13
C ASP A 203 1.96 -3.99 -71.46
N PRO A 204 3.07 -3.78 -72.21
CA PRO A 204 4.29 -3.13 -71.73
C PRO A 204 4.09 -1.78 -71.01
N GLU A 205 3.05 -1.03 -71.41
CA GLU A 205 2.68 0.25 -70.80
C GLU A 205 2.17 0.11 -69.35
N ASN A 206 1.43 -0.96 -69.04
CA ASN A 206 0.99 -1.24 -67.67
C ASN A 206 2.16 -1.61 -66.77
N LEU A 207 3.14 -2.35 -67.30
CA LEU A 207 4.35 -2.71 -66.59
C LEU A 207 5.18 -1.47 -66.23
N LYS A 208 5.30 -0.49 -67.14
CA LYS A 208 6.00 0.78 -66.88
C LYS A 208 5.35 1.59 -65.75
N LYS A 209 4.02 1.76 -65.78
CA LYS A 209 3.25 2.42 -64.71
C LYS A 209 3.42 1.70 -63.36
N MET A 210 3.49 0.37 -63.38
CA MET A 210 3.70 -0.44 -62.19
C MET A 210 5.11 -0.27 -61.62
N ILE A 211 6.13 -0.26 -62.48
CA ILE A 211 7.53 -0.01 -62.12
C ILE A 211 7.68 1.36 -61.42
N GLU A 212 7.01 2.40 -61.89
CA GLU A 212 7.04 3.72 -61.26
C GLU A 212 6.43 3.70 -59.85
N LYS A 213 5.30 2.99 -59.66
CA LYS A 213 4.70 2.78 -58.33
C LYS A 213 5.64 1.99 -57.40
N VAL A 214 6.30 0.94 -57.91
CA VAL A 214 7.31 0.16 -57.17
C VAL A 214 8.46 1.07 -56.73
N GLN A 215 9.00 1.90 -57.61
CA GLN A 215 10.10 2.81 -57.29
C GLN A 215 9.71 3.81 -56.21
N LYS A 216 8.54 4.45 -56.31
CA LYS A 216 8.03 5.38 -55.29
C LYS A 216 7.89 4.69 -53.92
N TYR A 217 7.38 3.47 -53.92
CA TYR A 217 7.22 2.68 -52.70
C TYR A 217 8.58 2.32 -52.08
N LEU A 218 9.55 1.88 -52.87
CA LEU A 218 10.90 1.55 -52.40
C LEU A 218 11.62 2.76 -51.81
N THR A 219 11.55 3.92 -52.47
CA THR A 219 12.12 5.17 -51.92
C THR A 219 11.50 5.51 -50.57
N THR A 220 10.17 5.41 -50.46
CA THR A 220 9.45 5.65 -49.20
C THR A 220 9.85 4.64 -48.12
N LEU A 221 10.04 3.37 -48.48
CA LEU A 221 10.50 2.33 -47.57
C LEU A 221 11.92 2.60 -47.05
N HIS A 222 12.87 2.88 -47.93
CA HIS A 222 14.26 3.16 -47.55
C HIS A 222 14.37 4.39 -46.66
N TRP A 223 13.58 5.43 -46.95
CA TRP A 223 13.48 6.62 -46.10
C TRP A 223 12.96 6.28 -44.70
N LYS A 224 11.85 5.53 -44.63
CA LYS A 224 11.28 5.07 -43.35
C LYS A 224 12.29 4.20 -42.58
N GLN A 225 12.92 3.22 -43.23
CA GLN A 225 13.91 2.35 -42.60
C GLN A 225 15.06 3.16 -41.99
N SER A 226 15.58 4.16 -42.70
CA SER A 226 16.65 5.03 -42.21
C SER A 226 16.22 5.80 -40.96
N ILE A 227 15.01 6.38 -40.97
CA ILE A 227 14.42 7.07 -39.80
C ILE A 227 14.25 6.11 -38.62
N TRP A 228 13.70 4.91 -38.84
CA TRP A 228 13.48 3.93 -37.78
C TRP A 228 14.79 3.41 -37.19
N CYS A 229 15.83 3.21 -38.01
CA CYS A 229 17.16 2.82 -37.54
C CYS A 229 17.76 3.92 -36.64
N ALA A 230 17.75 5.17 -37.09
CA ALA A 230 18.22 6.31 -36.30
C ALA A 230 17.45 6.43 -34.97
N LEU A 231 16.11 6.33 -35.02
CA LEU A 231 15.27 6.38 -33.83
C LEU A 231 15.56 5.22 -32.86
N SER A 232 15.85 4.03 -33.37
CA SER A 232 16.18 2.86 -32.55
C SER A 232 17.48 3.05 -31.78
N VAL A 233 18.52 3.60 -32.43
CA VAL A 233 19.79 3.94 -31.79
C VAL A 233 19.61 5.04 -30.74
N ILE A 234 18.84 6.09 -31.05
CA ILE A 234 18.53 7.17 -30.09
C ILE A 234 17.77 6.63 -28.87
N LYS A 235 16.75 5.79 -29.08
CA LYS A 235 16.01 5.14 -28.00
C LYS A 235 16.91 4.25 -27.14
N LEU A 236 17.83 3.51 -27.74
CA LEU A 236 18.77 2.67 -27.02
C LEU A 236 19.74 3.51 -26.17
N LYS A 237 20.31 4.59 -26.74
CA LYS A 237 21.14 5.56 -26.01
C LYS A 237 20.41 6.11 -24.79
N ASN A 238 19.18 6.60 -24.97
CA ASN A 238 18.39 7.17 -23.88
C ASN A 238 18.03 6.11 -22.82
N LYS A 239 17.76 4.87 -23.23
CA LYS A 239 17.52 3.75 -22.31
C LYS A 239 18.75 3.42 -21.46
N ILE A 240 19.95 3.49 -22.02
CA ILE A 240 21.20 3.28 -21.28
C ILE A 240 21.41 4.40 -20.26
N LEU A 241 21.21 5.67 -20.64
CA LEU A 241 21.32 6.81 -19.72
C LEU A 241 20.33 6.71 -18.56
N TYR A 242 19.05 6.42 -18.86
CA TYR A 242 18.02 6.18 -17.85
C TYR A 242 18.38 5.04 -16.88
N ARG A 243 18.89 3.91 -17.41
CA ARG A 243 19.34 2.79 -16.57
C ARG A 243 20.52 3.16 -15.68
N ARG A 244 21.47 3.97 -16.18
CA ARG A 244 22.61 4.47 -15.41
C ARG A 244 22.15 5.30 -14.21
N GLU A 245 21.20 6.22 -14.39
CA GLU A 245 20.68 7.06 -13.30
C GLU A 245 19.99 6.23 -12.20
N ASN A 246 19.18 5.25 -12.60
CA ASN A 246 18.56 4.32 -11.66
C ASN A 246 19.59 3.47 -10.92
N LEU A 247 20.64 3.01 -11.62
CA LEU A 247 21.71 2.22 -11.03
C LEU A 247 22.50 3.03 -9.98
N ILE A 248 22.77 4.31 -10.24
CA ILE A 248 23.38 5.22 -9.25
C ILE A 248 22.50 5.34 -8.01
N THR A 249 21.18 5.47 -8.19
CA THR A 249 20.23 5.56 -7.07
C THR A 249 20.23 4.28 -6.22
N ILE A 250 20.22 3.11 -6.87
CA ILE A 250 20.33 1.81 -6.19
C ILE A 250 21.67 1.71 -5.45
N GLN A 251 22.79 2.00 -6.12
CA GLN A 251 24.12 1.93 -5.52
C GLN A 251 24.25 2.84 -4.30
N LYS A 252 23.75 4.08 -4.37
CA LYS A 252 23.73 5.02 -3.24
C LYS A 252 22.97 4.45 -2.04
N ASN A 253 21.78 3.90 -2.28
CA ASN A 253 20.94 3.34 -1.22
C ASN A 253 21.56 2.09 -0.60
N VAL A 254 22.13 1.19 -1.42
CA VAL A 254 22.83 -0.01 -0.92
C VAL A 254 24.06 0.38 -0.12
N ARG A 255 24.91 1.29 -0.62
CA ARG A 255 26.08 1.79 0.12
C ARG A 255 25.66 2.40 1.47
N MET A 256 24.61 3.23 1.48
CA MET A 256 24.07 3.79 2.72
C MET A 256 23.57 2.69 3.68
N HIS A 257 22.86 1.68 3.18
CA HIS A 257 22.36 0.58 3.99
C HIS A 257 23.51 -0.20 4.63
N LEU A 258 24.54 -0.57 3.85
CA LEU A 258 25.73 -1.27 4.36
C LEU A 258 26.46 -0.44 5.42
N SER A 259 26.65 0.86 5.19
CA SER A 259 27.24 1.77 6.19
C SER A 259 26.38 1.88 7.45
N LYS A 260 25.05 1.96 7.31
CA LYS A 260 24.14 1.96 8.45
C LYS A 260 24.27 0.66 9.23
N VAL A 261 24.25 -0.51 8.60
CA VAL A 261 24.38 -1.80 9.30
C VAL A 261 25.72 -1.89 10.04
N LYS A 262 26.83 -1.52 9.39
CA LYS A 262 28.18 -1.53 10.01
C LYS A 262 28.29 -0.61 11.23
N HIS A 263 27.76 0.62 11.15
CA HIS A 263 27.96 1.64 12.19
C HIS A 263 26.78 1.79 13.18
N ARG A 264 25.62 1.16 12.93
CA ARG A 264 24.42 1.27 13.79
C ARG A 264 24.65 0.83 15.23
N PRO A 265 25.36 -0.28 15.54
CA PRO A 265 25.64 -0.64 16.93
C PRO A 265 26.41 0.45 17.68
N ARG A 266 27.41 1.05 17.05
CA ARG A 266 28.23 2.14 17.61
C ARG A 266 27.39 3.40 17.87
N PHE A 267 26.61 3.82 16.88
CA PHE A 267 25.71 4.96 17.02
C PHE A 267 24.68 4.76 18.14
N MET A 268 24.05 3.59 18.19
CA MET A 268 23.07 3.26 19.23
C MET A 268 23.72 3.19 20.62
N GLY A 269 24.92 2.61 20.74
CA GLY A 269 25.69 2.60 21.99
C GLY A 269 26.01 4.00 22.50
N ILE A 270 26.55 4.86 21.63
CA ILE A 270 26.84 6.27 21.98
C ILE A 270 25.55 7.01 22.36
N LYS A 271 24.45 6.78 21.65
CA LYS A 271 23.15 7.38 21.98
C LYS A 271 22.66 6.93 23.36
N LYS A 272 22.79 5.64 23.69
CA LYS A 272 22.45 5.10 25.02
C LYS A 272 23.32 5.71 26.12
N ILE A 273 24.64 5.81 25.94
CA ILE A 273 25.54 6.43 26.92
C ILE A 273 25.21 7.93 27.09
N ASN A 274 24.93 8.65 26.00
CA ASN A 274 24.51 10.04 26.08
C ASN A 274 23.21 10.22 26.87
N SER A 275 22.29 9.25 26.84
CA SER A 275 21.08 9.32 27.68
C SER A 275 21.37 9.21 29.19
N LEU A 276 22.47 8.55 29.58
CA LEU A 276 22.92 8.49 30.98
C LEU A 276 23.44 9.84 31.48
N LYS A 277 23.81 10.77 30.59
CA LYS A 277 24.16 12.14 31.00
C LYS A 277 22.99 12.88 31.66
N THR A 278 21.76 12.44 31.43
CA THR A 278 20.58 12.96 32.16
C THR A 278 20.64 12.56 33.65
N ILE A 279 21.04 11.33 33.95
CA ILE A 279 21.22 10.84 35.34
C ILE A 279 22.33 11.64 36.02
N LEU A 280 23.44 11.94 35.32
CA LEU A 280 24.50 12.80 35.86
C LEU A 280 23.98 14.19 36.26
N LYS A 281 23.09 14.80 35.47
CA LYS A 281 22.49 16.10 35.83
C LYS A 281 21.61 16.00 37.08
N GLU A 282 20.92 14.89 37.29
CA GLU A 282 20.15 14.65 38.52
C GLU A 282 21.07 14.44 39.72
N MET A 283 22.19 13.75 39.53
CA MET A 283 23.22 13.56 40.56
C MET A 283 23.87 14.87 40.96
N GLU A 284 24.20 15.74 40.00
CA GLU A 284 24.74 17.08 40.26
C GLU A 284 23.74 17.91 41.09
N LYS A 285 22.44 17.90 40.74
CA LYS A 285 21.40 18.58 41.52
C LYS A 285 21.22 18.05 42.94
N LEU A 286 21.30 16.73 43.14
CA LEU A 286 21.21 16.14 44.47
C LEU A 286 22.47 16.43 45.29
N ALA A 287 23.64 16.44 44.66
CA ALA A 287 24.89 16.81 45.33
C ALA A 287 24.86 18.27 45.82
N GLU A 288 24.31 19.21 45.04
CA GLU A 288 24.13 20.61 45.46
C GLU A 288 23.24 20.79 46.71
N GLN A 289 22.32 19.85 46.97
CA GLN A 289 21.42 19.91 48.14
C GLN A 289 22.08 19.41 49.44
N ILE A 290 23.21 18.72 49.34
CA ILE A 290 23.94 18.16 50.48
C ILE A 290 24.90 19.24 51.01
N LYS A 291 24.85 19.55 52.32
CA LYS A 291 25.69 20.62 52.93
C LYS A 291 27.03 20.07 53.40
N LYS A 292 27.08 18.86 53.96
CA LYS A 292 28.31 18.13 54.32
C LYS A 292 28.82 17.27 53.16
N ASP A 293 30.11 17.30 52.87
CA ASP A 293 30.76 16.50 51.80
C ASP A 293 30.33 16.82 50.36
N ASN A 294 29.71 17.98 50.11
CA ASN A 294 29.30 18.43 48.77
C ASN A 294 30.45 18.36 47.73
N ALA A 295 31.65 18.80 48.13
CA ALA A 295 32.83 18.76 47.27
C ALA A 295 33.23 17.35 46.80
N LEU A 296 33.06 16.34 47.66
CA LEU A 296 33.34 14.93 47.32
C LEU A 296 32.29 14.38 46.36
N CYS A 297 31.00 14.69 46.61
CA CYS A 297 29.88 14.28 45.76
C CYS A 297 29.96 14.89 44.34
N ILE A 298 30.34 16.16 44.23
CA ILE A 298 30.58 16.81 42.93
C ILE A 298 31.78 16.19 42.22
N SER A 299 32.87 15.89 42.94
CA SER A 299 34.05 15.22 42.38
C SER A 299 33.72 13.83 41.82
N ASP A 300 32.91 13.05 42.52
CA ASP A 300 32.51 11.70 42.06
C ASP A 300 31.58 11.76 40.83
N ALA A 301 30.68 12.76 40.74
CA ALA A 301 29.90 13.02 39.53
C ALA A 301 30.80 13.42 38.34
N GLN A 302 31.84 14.22 38.57
CA GLN A 302 32.81 14.60 37.53
C GLN A 302 33.69 13.43 37.05
N LYS A 303 34.09 12.51 37.94
CA LYS A 303 34.80 11.27 37.56
C LYS A 303 33.91 10.41 36.67
N LEU A 304 32.66 10.19 37.06
CA LEU A 304 31.70 9.40 36.28
C LEU A 304 31.41 10.04 34.91
N ARG A 305 31.37 11.37 34.83
CA ARG A 305 31.27 12.10 33.56
C ARG A 305 32.48 11.86 32.66
N SER A 306 33.68 11.87 33.23
CA SER A 306 34.93 11.60 32.50
C SER A 306 34.98 10.15 31.99
N GLU A 307 34.47 9.19 32.76
CA GLU A 307 34.32 7.79 32.34
C GLU A 307 33.36 7.63 31.16
N PHE A 308 32.23 8.36 31.16
CA PHE A 308 31.29 8.35 30.03
C PHE A 308 31.94 8.90 28.76
N ASP A 309 32.67 10.00 28.85
CA ASP A 309 33.35 10.60 27.70
C ASP A 309 34.49 9.71 27.18
N PHE A 310 35.20 9.01 28.07
CA PHE A 310 36.20 8.00 27.68
C PHE A 310 35.56 6.80 26.95
N ALA A 311 34.45 6.27 27.47
CA ALA A 311 33.71 5.19 26.82
C ALA A 311 33.18 5.60 25.42
N ILE A 312 32.68 6.84 25.27
CA ILE A 312 32.26 7.37 23.97
C ILE A 312 33.45 7.47 23.01
N LYS A 313 34.61 7.96 23.46
CA LYS A 313 35.83 8.02 22.63
C LYS A 313 36.28 6.63 22.20
N ARG A 314 36.26 5.64 23.10
CA ARG A 314 36.61 4.25 22.79
C ARG A 314 35.70 3.67 21.70
N ILE A 315 34.38 3.79 21.84
CA ILE A 315 33.40 3.29 20.85
C ILE A 315 33.52 4.05 19.52
N ARG A 316 33.96 5.31 19.55
CA ARG A 316 34.17 6.13 18.35
C ARG A 316 35.46 5.76 17.61
N ASN A 317 36.55 5.40 18.29
CA ASN A 317 37.84 5.15 17.64
C ASN A 317 38.04 3.67 17.28
N ASP A 318 37.41 2.75 18.00
CA ASP A 318 37.49 1.32 17.69
C ASP A 318 36.55 0.96 16.53
N GLU A 319 37.12 0.56 15.40
CA GLU A 319 36.37 0.18 14.21
C GLU A 319 35.77 -1.23 14.28
N ASN A 320 36.36 -2.11 15.09
CA ASN A 320 36.04 -3.54 15.14
C ASN A 320 35.26 -3.96 16.40
N ILE A 321 34.93 -3.00 17.27
CA ILE A 321 34.17 -3.26 18.50
C ILE A 321 32.83 -3.94 18.22
N LYS A 322 32.60 -5.08 18.87
CA LYS A 322 31.37 -5.86 18.70
C LYS A 322 30.20 -5.24 19.45
N ALA A 323 28.98 -5.53 19.01
CA ALA A 323 27.76 -5.05 19.68
C ALA A 323 27.64 -5.54 21.13
N ALA A 324 28.16 -6.74 21.43
CA ALA A 324 28.22 -7.28 22.79
C ALA A 324 29.11 -6.42 23.70
N GLU A 325 30.33 -6.12 23.26
CA GLU A 325 31.29 -5.29 24.00
C GLU A 325 30.76 -3.87 24.26
N ILE A 326 30.03 -3.29 23.30
CA ILE A 326 29.34 -2.00 23.49
C ILE A 326 28.29 -2.10 24.60
N ASN A 327 27.51 -3.18 24.63
CA ASN A 327 26.49 -3.39 25.65
C ASN A 327 27.14 -3.65 27.03
N ASP A 328 28.26 -4.35 27.09
CA ASP A 328 28.99 -4.59 28.34
C ASP A 328 29.54 -3.30 28.93
N ILE A 329 30.15 -2.44 28.09
CA ILE A 329 30.57 -1.09 28.48
C ILE A 329 29.38 -0.29 29.01
N TYR A 330 28.25 -0.31 28.29
CA TYR A 330 27.04 0.39 28.73
C TYR A 330 26.52 -0.14 30.08
N ASN A 331 26.43 -1.45 30.26
CA ASN A 331 25.95 -2.07 31.49
C ASN A 331 26.87 -1.75 32.68
N SER A 332 28.19 -1.72 32.46
CA SER A 332 29.16 -1.31 33.48
C SER A 332 28.94 0.14 33.91
N LEU A 333 28.75 1.05 32.94
CA LEU A 333 28.47 2.46 33.22
C LEU A 333 27.14 2.67 33.93
N VAL A 334 26.09 1.92 33.56
CA VAL A 334 24.79 1.95 34.24
C VAL A 334 24.93 1.48 35.68
N LYS A 335 25.66 0.37 35.92
CA LYS A 335 25.93 -0.11 37.29
C LYS A 335 26.67 0.94 38.11
N ALA A 336 27.74 1.53 37.56
CA ALA A 336 28.50 2.59 38.24
C ALA A 336 27.60 3.79 38.57
N ALA A 337 26.81 4.28 37.60
CA ALA A 337 25.90 5.40 37.79
C ALA A 337 24.82 5.13 38.84
N ASN A 338 24.19 3.95 38.82
CA ASN A 338 23.17 3.59 39.81
C ASN A 338 23.76 3.45 41.21
N THR A 339 24.93 2.81 41.34
CA THR A 339 25.58 2.63 42.65
C THR A 339 25.96 3.96 43.27
N GLN A 340 26.50 4.88 42.45
CA GLN A 340 26.83 6.24 42.87
C GLN A 340 25.56 7.03 43.22
N MET A 341 24.49 6.92 42.42
CA MET A 341 23.20 7.59 42.67
C MET A 341 22.52 7.09 43.95
N ASP A 342 22.54 5.79 44.21
CA ASP A 342 21.99 5.21 45.44
C ASP A 342 22.80 5.61 46.68
N SER A 343 24.12 5.68 46.56
CA SER A 343 24.98 6.19 47.64
C SER A 343 24.69 7.66 47.95
N LEU A 344 24.47 8.48 46.92
CA LEU A 344 24.10 9.89 47.02
C LEU A 344 22.73 10.07 47.67
N LYS A 345 21.72 9.28 47.24
CA LYS A 345 20.39 9.30 47.87
C LYS A 345 20.45 8.93 49.34
N LYS A 346 21.16 7.87 49.71
CA LYS A 346 21.34 7.49 51.12
C LYS A 346 22.00 8.59 51.95
N LYS A 347 23.01 9.28 51.41
CA LYS A 347 23.65 10.43 52.07
C LYS A 347 22.70 11.62 52.22
N ALA A 348 21.95 11.94 51.17
CA ALA A 348 20.95 13.02 51.20
C ALA A 348 19.81 12.73 52.21
N ASP A 349 19.33 11.48 52.26
CA ASP A 349 18.29 11.06 53.20
C ASP A 349 18.82 11.03 54.64
N ALA A 350 20.06 10.58 54.86
CA ALA A 350 20.71 10.63 56.17
C ALA A 350 20.87 12.08 56.66
N GLU A 351 21.30 13.01 55.80
CA GLU A 351 21.42 14.43 56.17
C GLU A 351 20.05 15.07 56.45
N ARG A 352 19.02 14.77 55.64
CA ARG A 352 17.64 15.20 55.93
C ARG A 352 17.14 14.65 57.26
N SER A 353 17.41 13.38 57.58
CA SER A 353 16.99 12.77 58.84
C SER A 353 17.70 13.39 60.04
N ALA A 354 19.01 13.70 59.93
CA ALA A 354 19.78 14.37 60.97
C ALA A 354 19.35 15.83 61.16
N GLU A 355 19.01 16.55 60.08
CA GLU A 355 18.49 17.92 60.17
C GLU A 355 17.08 17.94 60.77
N ALA A 356 16.23 16.97 60.45
CA ALA A 356 14.93 16.78 61.09
C ALA A 356 15.04 16.44 62.60
N GLU A 357 16.03 15.63 62.98
CA GLU A 357 16.31 15.30 64.39
C GLU A 357 16.83 16.52 65.16
N LYS A 358 17.75 17.30 64.58
CA LYS A 358 18.18 18.59 65.14
C LYS A 358 17.03 19.58 65.29
N GLN A 359 16.15 19.67 64.30
CA GLN A 359 14.96 20.53 64.37
C GLN A 359 13.97 20.05 65.44
N ARG A 360 13.80 18.74 65.65
CA ARG A 360 13.02 18.19 66.77
C ARG A 360 13.61 18.57 68.12
N LEU A 361 14.92 18.42 68.28
CA LEU A 361 15.63 18.79 69.52
C LEU A 361 15.54 20.30 69.80
N ALA A 362 15.67 21.14 68.78
CA ALA A 362 15.53 22.59 68.92
C ALA A 362 14.09 22.99 69.30
N LYS A 363 13.06 22.34 68.74
CA LYS A 363 11.66 22.56 69.13
C LYS A 363 11.43 22.18 70.60
N LEU A 364 11.95 21.03 71.04
CA LEU A 364 11.91 20.61 72.45
C LEU A 364 12.61 21.60 73.40
N GLN A 365 13.75 22.16 73.00
CA GLN A 365 14.46 23.19 73.79
C GLN A 365 13.68 24.49 73.90
N ILE A 366 13.11 24.99 72.79
CA ILE A 366 12.29 26.21 72.78
C ILE A 366 11.03 26.02 73.65
N GLU A 367 10.45 24.82 73.66
CA GLU A 367 9.28 24.50 74.47
C GLU A 367 9.61 24.44 75.98
N MET A 368 10.75 23.87 76.37
CA MET A 368 11.23 23.94 77.76
C MET A 368 11.50 25.39 78.21
N GLU A 369 12.03 26.23 77.33
CA GLU A 369 12.36 27.63 77.64
C GLU A 369 11.10 28.51 77.79
N ARG A 370 10.06 28.24 76.98
CA ARG A 370 8.72 28.86 77.13
C ARG A 370 8.06 28.52 78.46
N VAL A 371 8.16 27.26 78.92
CA VAL A 371 7.62 26.84 80.22
C VAL A 371 8.33 27.56 81.37
N LYS A 372 9.64 27.80 81.28
CA LYS A 372 10.40 28.54 82.29
C LYS A 372 10.00 30.02 82.36
N SER A 373 9.86 30.69 81.22
CA SER A 373 9.45 32.10 81.14
C SER A 373 8.01 32.35 81.60
N ALA A 374 7.11 31.38 81.47
CA ALA A 374 5.74 31.49 81.98
C ALA A 374 5.69 31.51 83.52
N LYS A 375 6.54 30.71 84.19
CA LYS A 375 6.66 30.73 85.66
C LYS A 375 7.16 32.08 86.18
N ASP A 376 8.13 32.72 85.52
CA ASP A 376 8.71 34.00 85.95
C ASP A 376 7.77 35.22 85.73
N LYS A 377 6.74 35.09 84.89
CA LYS A 377 5.72 36.14 84.66
C LYS A 377 4.58 36.06 85.67
N GLU A 378 4.21 34.86 86.10
CA GLU A 378 3.18 34.66 87.13
C GLU A 378 3.62 35.22 88.50
N GLU A 379 4.93 35.19 88.79
CA GLU A 379 5.49 35.68 90.05
C GLU A 379 5.52 37.22 90.14
N ARG A 380 5.70 37.91 89.01
CA ARG A 380 5.73 39.40 88.96
C ARG A 380 4.35 40.05 89.07
N ALA A 381 3.30 39.41 88.54
CA ALA A 381 1.94 39.96 88.60
C ALA A 381 1.35 39.98 90.03
N LYS A 382 1.77 39.05 90.91
CA LYS A 382 1.31 39.01 92.31
C LYS A 382 1.84 40.18 93.15
N LEU A 383 2.98 40.76 92.79
CA LEU A 383 3.61 41.87 93.52
C LEU A 383 3.02 43.24 93.15
N GLU A 384 2.48 43.41 91.95
CA GLU A 384 1.89 44.68 91.48
C GLU A 384 0.45 44.88 92.01
N ASP A 385 -0.32 43.80 92.22
CA ASP A 385 -1.69 43.86 92.75
C ASP A 385 -1.76 44.22 94.26
N GLU A 386 -0.69 43.99 95.04
CA GLU A 386 -0.64 44.37 96.46
C GLU A 386 -0.43 45.88 96.70
N GLN A 387 0.22 46.60 95.76
CA GLN A 387 0.53 48.02 95.93
C GLN A 387 -0.66 48.93 95.58
N ILE A 388 -1.52 48.52 94.65
CA ILE A 388 -2.68 49.30 94.17
C ILE A 388 -3.84 49.29 95.18
N LYS A 389 -3.94 48.28 96.08
CA LYS A 389 -4.97 48.19 97.11
C LYS A 389 -4.78 49.14 98.29
N LYS A 390 -3.56 49.60 98.59
CA LYS A 390 -3.27 50.47 99.73
C LYS A 390 -3.56 51.96 99.47
N GLN A 391 -3.46 52.43 98.22
CA GLN A 391 -3.63 53.84 97.88
C GLN A 391 -5.11 54.28 97.71
N LYS A 392 -6.06 53.34 97.58
CA LYS A 392 -7.48 53.65 97.35
C LYS A 392 -8.29 53.98 98.62
N ILE A 393 -7.81 53.61 99.82
CA ILE A 393 -8.55 53.77 101.07
C ILE A 393 -8.33 55.16 101.72
N GLU A 394 -7.23 55.84 101.38
CA GLU A 394 -6.80 57.10 102.03
C GLU A 394 -7.44 58.36 101.41
N ILE A 395 -7.95 58.27 100.18
CA ILE A 395 -8.52 59.40 99.42
C ILE A 395 -10.04 59.59 99.68
N GLU A 396 -10.72 58.56 100.18
CA GLU A 396 -12.18 58.55 100.35
C GLU A 396 -12.68 59.32 101.59
N LEU A 397 -11.82 59.49 102.61
CA LEU A 397 -12.15 60.21 103.85
C LEU A 397 -12.05 61.74 103.74
N ARG A 398 -11.35 62.27 102.72
CA ARG A 398 -11.15 63.71 102.53
C ARG A 398 -12.28 64.39 101.74
N ARG A 399 -13.03 63.62 100.96
CA ARG A 399 -14.09 64.10 100.05
C ARG A 399 -15.40 64.49 100.75
N LYS A 400 -15.67 63.96 101.94
CA LYS A 400 -16.89 64.26 102.72
C LYS A 400 -16.85 65.60 103.48
N ALA A 401 -15.69 66.27 103.55
CA ALA A 401 -15.53 67.53 104.27
C ALA A 401 -15.67 68.79 103.38
N GLU A 402 -15.67 68.64 102.06
CA GLU A 402 -15.68 69.78 101.11
C GLU A 402 -17.02 69.97 100.37
N GLU A 403 -17.98 69.04 100.52
CA GLU A 403 -19.32 69.10 99.89
C GLU A 403 -20.26 70.18 100.49
N GLU A 404 -19.85 70.89 101.56
CA GLU A 404 -20.57 72.06 102.09
C GLU A 404 -20.31 73.36 101.30
N ILE A 405 -19.28 73.43 100.44
CA ILE A 405 -18.87 74.68 99.79
C ILE A 405 -19.25 74.78 98.30
N HIS A 406 -19.63 73.68 97.63
CA HIS A 406 -19.90 73.71 96.19
C HIS A 406 -21.38 73.48 95.82
N LYS A 407 -22.29 73.96 96.67
CA LYS A 407 -23.74 73.92 96.45
C LYS A 407 -24.28 75.07 95.59
N ASN A 408 -23.42 75.80 94.86
CA ASN A 408 -23.83 77.04 94.22
C ASN A 408 -23.26 77.35 92.84
N ASP A 409 -22.75 76.37 92.09
CA ASP A 409 -22.35 76.65 90.70
C ASP A 409 -22.58 75.47 89.74
N ILE A 410 -23.40 75.77 88.72
CA ILE A 410 -23.43 75.14 87.39
C ILE A 410 -24.38 73.93 87.26
N PHE A 411 -25.65 74.27 87.46
CA PHE A 411 -26.74 73.99 86.52
C PHE A 411 -26.35 74.52 85.12
N LEU A 412 -26.12 73.63 84.13
CA LEU A 412 -26.23 73.81 82.66
C LEU A 412 -25.35 72.77 81.94
N SER A 413 -25.98 71.76 81.33
CA SER A 413 -25.57 71.01 80.12
C SER A 413 -25.92 69.51 80.21
N GLU A 414 -27.21 69.26 80.41
CA GLU A 414 -27.89 68.00 80.10
C GLU A 414 -28.97 68.32 79.03
N GLU A 415 -28.61 68.47 77.75
CA GLU A 415 -29.64 68.49 76.68
C GLU A 415 -29.17 68.30 75.22
N GLU A 416 -27.87 68.10 74.93
CA GLU A 416 -27.38 68.00 73.54
C GLU A 416 -26.91 66.60 73.11
N ILE A 417 -26.81 65.66 74.05
CA ILE A 417 -26.44 64.24 73.82
C ILE A 417 -27.42 63.46 72.92
N GLU A 418 -28.71 63.70 73.18
CA GLU A 418 -29.81 62.80 72.80
C GLU A 418 -30.26 62.98 71.33
N LYS A 419 -29.75 63.99 70.62
CA LYS A 419 -30.14 64.29 69.23
C LYS A 419 -29.25 63.67 68.13
N ALA A 420 -28.18 62.96 68.48
CA ALA A 420 -27.27 62.37 67.49
C ALA A 420 -27.66 60.94 67.04
N ALA A 421 -28.50 60.23 67.80
CA ALA A 421 -28.90 58.85 67.50
C ALA A 421 -30.00 58.71 66.42
N LEU A 422 -30.63 59.82 66.01
CA LEU A 422 -31.70 59.83 64.99
C LEU A 422 -31.19 60.07 63.55
N ALA A 423 -29.89 60.31 63.37
CA ALA A 423 -29.27 60.61 62.07
C ALA A 423 -28.86 59.36 61.27
N GLU A 424 -28.82 58.18 61.91
CA GLU A 424 -28.37 56.92 61.29
C GLU A 424 -29.49 56.17 60.52
N ALA A 425 -30.73 56.66 60.57
CA ALA A 425 -31.88 56.09 59.85
C ALA A 425 -32.13 56.69 58.45
N LYS A 426 -31.65 57.91 58.17
CA LYS A 426 -32.03 58.68 56.96
C LYS A 426 -31.14 58.48 55.72
N PHE A 427 -30.05 57.72 55.82
CA PHE A 427 -29.17 57.45 54.66
C PHE A 427 -29.55 56.18 53.87
N ARG A 428 -30.37 55.29 54.44
CA ARG A 428 -30.78 54.04 53.77
C ARG A 428 -31.99 54.21 52.83
N GLU A 429 -32.82 55.22 53.05
CA GLU A 429 -34.04 55.46 52.27
C GLU A 429 -33.78 56.13 50.90
N GLN A 430 -32.62 56.76 50.72
CA GLN A 430 -32.31 57.57 49.54
C GLN A 430 -31.84 56.75 48.31
N MET A 431 -31.42 55.49 48.48
CA MET A 431 -30.96 54.64 47.38
C MET A 431 -32.09 53.78 46.76
N GLU A 432 -33.20 53.57 47.47
CA GLU A 432 -34.34 52.75 47.01
C GLU A 432 -35.31 53.49 46.08
N GLN A 433 -35.07 54.78 45.82
CA GLN A 433 -35.92 55.63 44.98
C GLN A 433 -35.34 55.86 43.57
N GLU A 434 -34.03 55.68 43.35
CA GLU A 434 -33.40 55.79 42.01
C GLU A 434 -33.62 54.57 41.11
N ARG A 435 -34.04 53.41 41.67
CA ARG A 435 -34.38 52.22 40.86
C ARG A 435 -35.73 52.35 40.14
N ARG A 436 -36.61 53.23 40.61
CA ARG A 436 -37.98 53.40 40.07
C ARG A 436 -38.07 54.33 38.87
N ASP A 437 -37.02 55.10 38.57
CA ASP A 437 -37.00 56.08 37.46
C ASP A 437 -36.35 55.59 36.16
N HIS A 438 -35.85 54.35 36.09
CA HIS A 438 -35.40 53.76 34.81
C HIS A 438 -36.40 52.76 34.20
N GLU A 439 -37.40 52.32 34.97
CA GLU A 439 -38.34 51.26 34.56
C GLU A 439 -39.54 51.78 33.75
N LEU A 440 -39.66 53.10 33.55
CA LEU A 440 -40.72 53.75 32.77
C LEU A 440 -40.28 54.21 31.36
N ALA A 441 -38.99 54.24 31.05
CA ALA A 441 -38.48 54.72 29.75
C ALA A 441 -38.36 53.64 28.64
N LEU A 442 -38.60 52.36 28.93
CA LEU A 442 -38.52 51.29 27.92
C LEU A 442 -39.74 50.38 27.83
N ARG A 443 -40.75 50.54 28.70
CA ARG A 443 -42.03 49.78 28.64
C ARG A 443 -43.18 50.51 27.94
N LEU A 444 -42.96 51.74 27.45
CA LEU A 444 -43.83 52.44 26.49
C LEU A 444 -43.28 52.37 25.05
N ALA A 445 -42.55 51.31 24.75
CA ALA A 445 -42.25 50.84 23.41
C ALA A 445 -42.52 49.32 23.35
N GLN A 446 -43.81 49.03 23.21
CA GLN A 446 -44.38 47.89 22.46
C GLN A 446 -44.64 46.57 23.20
N GLU A 447 -45.84 46.58 23.79
CA GLU A 447 -46.76 45.46 23.94
C GLU A 447 -47.08 44.75 22.61
N THR A 448 -47.31 43.44 22.72
CA THR A 448 -48.27 42.62 21.94
C THR A 448 -48.27 42.69 20.41
N ASN A 449 -47.51 41.73 19.85
CA ASN A 449 -47.70 41.00 18.59
C ASN A 449 -49.09 41.06 17.91
N SER A 450 -49.11 41.48 16.65
CA SER A 450 -49.95 40.92 15.56
C SER A 450 -49.57 41.62 14.25
N PHE A 451 -48.62 41.05 13.50
CA PHE A 451 -48.82 40.30 12.23
C PHE A 451 -49.00 41.23 11.01
N VAL A 452 -48.28 41.03 9.89
CA VAL A 452 -48.68 40.07 8.84
C VAL A 452 -47.55 39.91 7.77
N GLU A 453 -47.31 38.65 7.40
CA GLU A 453 -46.89 38.03 6.11
C GLU A 453 -45.64 38.43 5.28
N ASP A 454 -45.12 37.38 4.63
CA ASP A 454 -44.62 37.30 3.24
C ASP A 454 -43.11 37.18 2.87
N ILE A 455 -42.81 35.96 2.38
CA ILE A 455 -42.24 35.58 1.07
C ILE A 455 -40.78 35.94 0.69
N SER A 456 -40.13 34.88 0.16
CA SER A 456 -38.89 34.75 -0.62
C SER A 456 -38.60 35.80 -1.70
N ASN A 457 -37.33 35.82 -2.18
CA ASN A 457 -36.84 36.42 -3.44
C ASN A 457 -36.85 37.97 -3.55
N THR A 458 -35.79 38.50 -4.21
CA THR A 458 -35.65 39.83 -4.85
C THR A 458 -36.54 41.00 -4.37
N TYR A 459 -35.96 42.05 -3.75
CA TYR A 459 -35.70 43.39 -4.34
C TYR A 459 -35.27 44.42 -3.28
N THR A 460 -34.11 45.03 -3.54
CA THR A 460 -33.63 46.39 -3.21
C THR A 460 -34.04 47.18 -1.95
N LYS A 461 -32.95 47.63 -1.30
CA LYS A 461 -32.58 49.01 -0.88
C LYS A 461 -32.87 49.44 0.56
N ARG A 462 -31.70 49.76 1.17
CA ARG A 462 -31.36 50.95 1.97
C ARG A 462 -31.83 51.00 3.42
N SER A 463 -30.78 50.99 4.24
CA SER A 463 -30.55 51.92 5.36
C SER A 463 -31.34 51.56 6.61
N THR A 464 -30.80 51.56 7.83
CA THR A 464 -29.55 52.09 8.36
C THR A 464 -29.44 51.55 9.78
N ASN A 465 -28.19 51.32 10.20
CA ASN A 465 -27.66 51.52 11.55
C ASN A 465 -28.05 50.57 12.70
N THR A 466 -27.12 49.66 12.98
CA THR A 466 -26.22 49.68 14.16
C THR A 466 -26.75 50.32 15.44
N GLU A 467 -26.71 49.57 16.56
CA GLU A 467 -26.03 49.90 17.82
C GLU A 467 -26.24 48.75 18.82
N GLN A 468 -25.22 47.92 19.11
CA GLN A 468 -24.25 48.09 20.20
C GLN A 468 -24.88 48.26 21.60
N LEU A 469 -25.18 47.13 22.25
CA LEU A 469 -25.24 47.04 23.71
C LEU A 469 -23.82 46.76 24.24
N SER A 470 -23.20 47.82 24.76
CA SER A 470 -21.94 47.82 25.48
C SER A 470 -22.11 47.14 26.85
N SER A 471 -21.53 45.94 27.05
CA SER A 471 -21.43 45.35 28.39
C SER A 471 -20.32 46.02 29.20
N LYS A 472 -20.60 46.34 30.46
CA LYS A 472 -19.70 47.01 31.43
C LYS A 472 -18.36 46.30 31.67
N TYR A 473 -18.20 45.05 31.24
CA TYR A 473 -16.97 44.26 31.37
C TYR A 473 -16.46 43.75 30.01
N ASP A 474 -15.24 44.11 29.62
CA ASP A 474 -14.55 43.51 28.44
C ASP A 474 -13.84 42.20 28.85
N LEU A 475 -14.56 41.09 28.70
CA LEU A 475 -14.07 39.75 29.04
C LEU A 475 -13.36 39.05 27.86
N SER A 476 -13.13 39.75 26.75
CA SER A 476 -12.53 39.17 25.53
C SER A 476 -11.10 38.67 25.73
N LYS A 477 -10.37 39.22 26.72
CA LYS A 477 -8.97 38.90 27.02
C LYS A 477 -8.76 37.90 28.17
N TRP A 478 -9.83 37.49 28.85
CA TRP A 478 -9.75 36.60 30.01
C TRP A 478 -9.43 35.15 29.62
N LYS A 479 -8.63 34.46 30.46
CA LYS A 479 -8.33 33.02 30.28
C LYS A 479 -9.52 32.17 30.73
N TYR A 480 -9.56 30.95 30.21
CA TYR A 480 -10.64 30.01 30.49
C TYR A 480 -10.72 29.59 31.98
N SER A 481 -9.60 29.51 32.68
CA SER A 481 -9.55 29.25 34.12
C SER A 481 -10.13 30.43 34.92
N GLU A 482 -9.79 31.67 34.54
CA GLU A 482 -10.24 32.89 35.21
C GLU A 482 -11.76 33.07 35.13
N LEU A 483 -12.36 32.77 33.96
CA LEU A 483 -13.81 32.77 33.75
C LEU A 483 -14.52 31.67 34.55
N ARG A 484 -13.90 30.48 34.70
CA ARG A 484 -14.48 29.37 35.47
C ARG A 484 -14.46 29.66 36.97
N ASP A 485 -13.35 30.19 37.48
CA ASP A 485 -13.17 30.43 38.91
C ASP A 485 -14.05 31.59 39.39
N THR A 486 -14.22 32.66 38.59
CA THR A 486 -15.16 33.75 38.90
C THR A 486 -16.62 33.31 38.86
N ILE A 487 -17.00 32.38 37.98
CA ILE A 487 -18.36 31.79 37.98
C ILE A 487 -18.68 31.03 39.29
N ASN A 488 -17.66 30.43 39.91
CA ASN A 488 -17.84 29.60 41.10
C ASN A 488 -17.62 30.35 42.43
N THR A 489 -17.02 31.54 42.41
CA THR A 489 -16.59 32.24 43.63
C THR A 489 -17.16 33.66 43.78
N SER A 490 -17.68 34.27 42.73
CA SER A 490 -18.23 35.63 42.79
C SER A 490 -19.73 35.65 43.08
N CYS A 491 -20.21 36.68 43.80
CA CYS A 491 -21.62 36.94 44.07
C CYS A 491 -22.19 38.12 43.24
N ASP A 492 -21.43 38.65 42.29
CA ASP A 492 -21.84 39.75 41.40
C ASP A 492 -22.65 39.19 40.23
N ILE A 493 -23.96 39.42 40.25
CA ILE A 493 -24.91 38.85 39.30
C ILE A 493 -24.64 39.34 37.86
N GLU A 494 -24.20 40.58 37.66
CA GLU A 494 -23.92 41.13 36.32
C GLU A 494 -22.62 40.57 35.74
N LEU A 495 -21.58 40.41 36.58
CA LEU A 495 -20.32 39.79 36.16
C LEU A 495 -20.50 38.30 35.85
N LEU A 496 -21.31 37.59 36.63
CA LEU A 496 -21.66 36.19 36.40
C LEU A 496 -22.40 36.01 35.07
N GLU A 497 -23.37 36.87 34.76
CA GLU A 497 -24.13 36.82 33.50
C GLU A 497 -23.21 37.12 32.30
N ALA A 498 -22.33 38.13 32.41
CA ALA A 498 -21.33 38.43 31.39
C ALA A 498 -20.33 37.28 31.18
N CYS A 499 -19.87 36.64 32.27
CA CYS A 499 -19.00 35.46 32.20
C CYS A 499 -19.71 34.26 31.56
N ARG A 500 -21.00 34.04 31.87
CA ARG A 500 -21.82 32.97 31.27
C ARG A 500 -22.05 33.19 29.78
N VAL A 501 -22.34 34.42 29.35
CA VAL A 501 -22.53 34.77 27.93
C VAL A 501 -21.23 34.59 27.13
N GLU A 502 -20.09 35.07 27.64
CA GLU A 502 -18.80 34.90 26.95
C GLU A 502 -18.33 33.43 26.95
N PHE A 503 -18.62 32.67 28.02
CA PHE A 503 -18.38 31.22 28.05
C PHE A 503 -19.21 30.49 26.97
N HIS A 504 -20.51 30.80 26.84
CA HIS A 504 -21.37 30.22 25.82
C HIS A 504 -20.96 30.62 24.39
N ARG A 505 -20.51 31.86 24.19
CA ARG A 505 -19.98 32.34 22.91
C ARG A 505 -18.74 31.56 22.49
N ARG A 506 -17.76 31.36 23.39
CA ARG A 506 -16.55 30.57 23.12
C ARG A 506 -16.86 29.08 22.91
N LEU A 507 -17.81 28.52 23.66
CA LEU A 507 -18.25 27.13 23.48
C LEU A 507 -18.87 26.93 22.09
N LYS A 508 -19.71 27.87 21.61
CA LYS A 508 -20.28 27.83 20.26
C LYS A 508 -19.20 27.90 19.17
N VAL A 509 -18.18 28.75 19.33
CA VAL A 509 -17.05 28.83 18.40
C VAL A 509 -16.23 27.53 18.40
N TYR A 510 -15.96 26.94 19.56
CA TYR A 510 -15.27 25.65 19.68
C TYR A 510 -16.06 24.51 19.03
N HIS A 511 -17.38 24.45 19.23
CA HIS A 511 -18.23 23.45 18.59
C HIS A 511 -18.32 23.64 17.07
N ALA A 512 -18.38 24.89 16.58
CA ALA A 512 -18.32 25.20 15.15
C ALA A 512 -16.96 24.84 14.53
N TRP A 513 -15.85 25.09 15.23
CA TRP A 513 -14.51 24.67 14.82
C TRP A 513 -14.35 23.15 14.84
N LYS A 514 -14.85 22.47 15.88
CA LYS A 514 -14.84 21.01 16.02
C LYS A 514 -15.68 20.33 14.93
N ALA A 515 -16.84 20.88 14.58
CA ALA A 515 -17.68 20.40 13.49
C ALA A 515 -17.02 20.58 12.11
N LYS A 516 -16.36 21.73 11.87
CA LYS A 516 -15.60 21.99 10.63
C LYS A 516 -14.34 21.12 10.50
N ASN A 517 -13.70 20.71 11.60
CA ASN A 517 -12.50 19.88 11.58
C ASN A 517 -12.75 18.37 11.80
N LYS A 518 -14.01 17.95 12.02
CA LYS A 518 -14.40 16.54 12.18
C LYS A 518 -14.18 15.68 10.93
N LYS A 519 -13.86 16.28 9.77
CA LYS A 519 -13.48 15.58 8.53
C LYS A 519 -11.96 15.41 8.34
N ARG A 520 -11.12 15.71 9.34
CA ARG A 520 -9.66 15.66 9.19
C ARG A 520 -8.92 14.67 10.08
N THR A 521 -9.61 13.88 10.89
CA THR A 521 -8.97 12.87 11.75
C THR A 521 -9.92 11.70 11.97
N TYR A 522 -9.95 10.78 11.01
CA TYR A 522 -9.96 9.34 11.28
C TYR A 522 -9.25 8.68 10.10
N MET A 523 -8.09 8.11 10.41
CA MET A 523 -7.38 7.22 9.51
C MET A 523 -8.19 5.92 9.40
N ASP A 524 -8.40 5.48 8.17
CA ASP A 524 -8.69 4.10 7.85
C ASP A 524 -7.35 3.35 7.88
N GLU A 525 -7.24 2.32 8.73
CA GLU A 525 -5.98 1.70 9.12
C GLU A 525 -5.46 0.64 8.12
N ASN A 526 -6.01 0.54 6.90
CA ASN A 526 -5.66 -0.52 5.96
C ASN A 526 -5.34 -0.09 4.51
N GLU A 527 -4.66 1.04 4.28
CA GLU A 527 -4.08 1.34 2.96
C GLU A 527 -2.61 1.76 3.06
N ARG A 528 -1.70 0.97 2.46
CA ARG A 528 -0.24 1.12 2.59
C ARG A 528 0.42 2.02 1.54
N VAL A 529 -0.35 2.78 0.73
CA VAL A 529 0.20 3.65 -0.32
C VAL A 529 -0.66 4.92 -0.52
N PRO A 530 -0.06 6.12 -0.65
CA PRO A 530 -0.80 7.37 -0.91
C PRO A 530 -1.61 7.36 -2.23
N ARG A 531 -2.86 7.86 -2.20
CA ARG A 531 -3.75 7.93 -3.38
C ARG A 531 -3.22 8.74 -4.57
N SER A 532 -2.30 9.68 -4.35
CA SER A 532 -1.60 10.39 -5.44
C SER A 532 -0.73 9.48 -6.33
N ILE A 533 -0.35 8.31 -5.84
CA ILE A 533 0.37 7.27 -6.59
C ILE A 533 -0.59 6.34 -7.35
N MET A 534 -1.84 6.21 -6.90
CA MET A 534 -2.86 5.40 -7.60
C MET A 534 -3.51 6.17 -8.75
N ASP A 535 -3.71 7.48 -8.60
CA ASP A 535 -4.32 8.31 -9.64
C ASP A 535 -3.36 8.66 -10.79
N SER A 536 -2.05 8.47 -10.59
CA SER A 536 -1.04 8.54 -11.67
C SER A 536 -0.93 7.24 -12.48
N GLY A 537 -1.66 6.18 -12.09
CA GLY A 537 -1.69 4.87 -12.77
C GLY A 537 -2.85 4.67 -13.76
N LYS A 538 -3.71 5.66 -13.98
CA LYS A 538 -4.93 5.53 -14.82
C LYS A 538 -4.95 6.40 -16.08
N PHE A 539 -3.79 6.77 -16.59
CA PHE A 539 -3.66 7.26 -17.96
C PHE A 539 -2.47 6.55 -18.58
N TYR A 540 -2.72 5.49 -19.36
CA TYR A 540 -1.99 5.01 -20.55
C TYR A 540 -2.49 3.60 -20.91
N GLU A 541 -3.79 3.47 -21.17
CA GLU A 541 -4.28 2.43 -22.08
C GLU A 541 -4.59 3.14 -23.40
N LEU A 542 -3.67 3.03 -24.36
CA LEU A 542 -3.96 3.05 -25.80
C LEU A 542 -2.69 2.68 -26.58
N GLN A 543 -2.82 1.57 -27.32
CA GLN A 543 -2.00 1.13 -28.46
C GLN A 543 -0.52 0.78 -28.22
N PHE A 544 -0.27 -0.49 -27.88
CA PHE A 544 0.95 -1.19 -28.28
C PHE A 544 0.63 -2.27 -29.32
N ILE A 545 0.84 -1.91 -30.59
CA ILE A 545 1.05 -2.88 -31.66
C ILE A 545 2.44 -3.51 -31.41
N ARG A 546 2.44 -4.77 -30.96
CA ARG A 546 3.64 -5.62 -30.94
C ARG A 546 4.07 -5.92 -32.39
N ILE A 547 5.11 -5.26 -32.86
CA ILE A 547 5.94 -5.78 -33.95
C ILE A 547 7.21 -6.33 -33.28
N ASN A 548 7.30 -7.65 -33.18
CA ASN A 548 8.50 -8.36 -32.80
C ASN A 548 9.56 -8.18 -33.90
N PHE A 549 10.64 -7.46 -33.57
CA PHE A 549 11.92 -7.52 -34.28
C PHE A 549 12.98 -7.98 -33.28
N LEU A 550 12.93 -9.27 -32.94
CA LEU A 550 14.03 -10.01 -32.33
C LEU A 550 14.09 -11.36 -33.04
N ASN A 551 14.67 -11.31 -34.23
CA ASN A 551 15.32 -12.39 -34.97
C ASN A 551 15.93 -11.75 -36.22
N PHE A 552 17.05 -11.07 -36.00
CA PHE A 552 18.18 -10.94 -36.92
C PHE A 552 19.44 -10.76 -36.09
#